data_AF-A0A2S9PQQ7-F1
#
_entry.id   AF-A0A2S9PQQ7-F1
#
_cell.length_a   1.000
_cell.length_b   1.000
_cell.length_c   1.000
_cell.angle_alpha   90.00
_cell.angle_beta   90.00
_cell.angle_gamma   90.00
#
_symmetry.space_group_name_H-M   'P 1'
#
loop_
_entity.id
_entity.type
_entity.pdbx_description
1 polymer ?
#
loop_
_entity_poly.entity_id
_entity_poly.type
_entity_poly.pdbx_seq_one_letter_code
_entity_poly.pdbx_strand_id
1 'polypeptide(L)'
;LTPLGHPALTAVTRAMSTAFDGATVRYTREGGSGPAADLQDVLAAPVLFLGISVPSDGWHAPNEKIELDLLLKGAETAAHLWAELPGALR
;
A
#
# COMPACT_ATOMS: atom_id res chain seq x y z
N LEU A 1 0.62 -7.71 11.36
CA LEU A 1 0.91 -7.54 9.91
C LEU A 1 -0.02 -8.43 9.13
N THR A 2 -0.65 -7.90 8.08
CA THR A 2 -1.53 -8.68 7.20
C THR A 2 -0.74 -9.82 6.52
N PRO A 3 -1.19 -11.09 6.62
CA PRO A 3 -0.50 -12.23 6.01
C PRO A 3 -0.38 -12.13 4.48
N LEU A 4 0.70 -12.67 3.90
CA LEU A 4 0.97 -12.61 2.45
C LEU A 4 -0.14 -13.19 1.57
N GLY A 5 -0.87 -14.20 2.06
CA GLY A 5 -1.98 -14.82 1.33
C GLY A 5 -3.36 -14.19 1.62
N HIS A 6 -3.44 -13.13 2.41
CA HIS A 6 -4.72 -12.52 2.77
C HIS A 6 -5.39 -11.91 1.52
N PRO A 7 -6.70 -12.13 1.29
CA PRO A 7 -7.37 -11.63 0.08
C PRO A 7 -7.28 -10.11 -0.07
N ALA A 8 -7.40 -9.35 1.02
CA ALA A 8 -7.21 -7.90 1.01
C ALA A 8 -5.80 -7.47 0.55
N LEU A 9 -4.75 -8.22 0.91
CA LEU A 9 -3.38 -7.93 0.47
C LEU A 9 -3.20 -8.30 -1.02
N THR A 10 -3.87 -9.34 -1.48
CA THR A 10 -3.94 -9.67 -2.91
C THR A 10 -4.66 -8.57 -3.70
N ALA A 11 -5.72 -7.98 -3.14
CA ALA A 11 -6.46 -6.89 -3.78
C ALA A 11 -5.58 -5.64 -3.98
N VAL A 12 -4.80 -5.22 -2.96
CA VAL A 12 -3.91 -4.07 -3.11
C VAL A 12 -2.76 -4.34 -4.07
N THR A 13 -2.19 -5.54 -4.10
CA THR A 13 -1.14 -5.86 -5.09
C THR A 13 -1.68 -5.91 -6.52
N ARG A 14 -2.90 -6.40 -6.74
CA ARG A 14 -3.58 -6.31 -8.04
C ARG A 14 -3.85 -4.86 -8.45
N ALA A 15 -4.42 -4.07 -7.55
CA ALA A 15 -4.71 -2.66 -7.81
C ALA A 15 -3.43 -1.86 -8.14
N MET A 16 -2.34 -2.11 -7.40
CA MET A 16 -1.03 -1.54 -7.70
C MET A 16 -0.53 -2.02 -9.06
N SER A 17 -0.60 -3.32 -9.36
CA SER A 17 -0.17 -3.85 -10.65
C SER A 17 -0.93 -3.18 -11.80
N THR A 18 -2.25 -2.99 -11.67
CA THR A 18 -3.06 -2.27 -12.66
C THR A 18 -2.61 -0.83 -12.83
N ALA A 19 -2.45 -0.08 -11.74
CA ALA A 19 -1.98 1.30 -11.80
C ALA A 19 -0.58 1.41 -12.42
N PHE A 20 0.30 0.44 -12.19
CA PHE A 20 1.66 0.39 -12.74
C PHE A 20 1.76 -0.46 -14.02
N ASP A 21 0.75 -0.42 -14.89
CA ASP A 21 0.76 -1.00 -16.24
C ASP A 21 1.10 -2.50 -16.29
N GLY A 22 0.63 -3.27 -15.31
CA GLY A 22 0.86 -4.71 -15.19
C GLY A 22 2.19 -5.09 -14.52
N ALA A 23 2.90 -4.13 -13.92
CA ALA A 23 4.16 -4.40 -13.23
C ALA A 23 3.99 -5.42 -12.09
N THR A 24 5.03 -6.23 -11.87
CA THR A 24 5.06 -7.17 -10.74
C THR A 24 5.31 -6.41 -9.44
N VAL A 25 4.32 -6.44 -8.53
CA VAL A 25 4.43 -5.82 -7.21
C VAL A 25 5.19 -6.73 -6.25
N ARG A 26 6.18 -6.17 -5.56
CA ARG A 26 6.99 -6.87 -4.56
C ARG A 26 6.50 -6.53 -3.16
N TYR A 27 6.65 -7.49 -2.25
CA TYR A 27 6.39 -7.27 -0.83
C TYR A 27 7.65 -6.79 -0.14
N THR A 28 7.55 -5.66 0.56
CA THR A 28 8.62 -5.14 1.41
C THR A 28 8.16 -5.10 2.87
N ARG A 29 9.14 -4.92 3.77
CA ARG A 29 8.89 -4.48 5.14
C ARG A 29 9.61 -3.16 5.31
N GLU A 30 9.04 -2.29 6.13
CA GLU A 30 9.65 -1.01 6.46
C GLU A 30 10.17 -1.03 7.90
N GLY A 31 11.27 -0.32 8.15
CA GLY A 31 11.83 -0.13 9.50
C GLY A 31 11.14 0.97 10.30
N GLY A 32 10.28 1.76 9.65
CA GLY A 32 9.49 2.80 10.29
C GLY A 32 8.54 2.23 11.35
N SER A 33 8.29 3.01 12.40
CA SER A 33 7.31 2.66 13.43
C SER A 33 5.98 3.34 13.15
N GLY A 34 4.89 2.63 13.42
CA GLY A 34 3.53 3.13 13.30
C GLY A 34 2.55 2.17 14.01
N PRO A 35 1.31 2.60 14.30
CA PRO A 35 0.37 1.85 15.15
C PRO A 35 -0.30 0.67 14.43
N ALA A 36 0.29 0.14 13.35
CA ALA A 36 -0.38 -0.83 12.48
C ALA A 36 -0.66 -2.17 13.17
N ALA A 37 0.19 -2.60 14.11
CA ALA A 37 -0.08 -3.79 14.93
C ALA A 37 -1.29 -3.54 15.85
N ASP A 38 -1.27 -2.43 16.59
CA ASP A 38 -2.36 -2.07 17.51
C ASP A 38 -3.69 -1.86 16.78
N LEU A 39 -3.68 -1.21 15.60
CA LEU A 39 -4.86 -1.04 14.77
C LEU A 39 -5.43 -2.37 14.30
N GLN A 40 -4.57 -3.32 13.90
CA GLN A 40 -5.01 -4.64 13.50
C GLN A 40 -5.69 -5.37 14.68
N ASP A 41 -5.11 -5.29 15.87
CA ASP A 41 -5.61 -5.98 17.07
C ASP A 41 -6.93 -5.37 17.57
N VAL A 42 -7.02 -4.04 17.62
CA VAL A 42 -8.22 -3.32 18.10
C VAL A 42 -9.39 -3.43 17.13
N LEU A 43 -9.12 -3.30 15.83
CA LEU A 43 -10.18 -3.30 14.80
C LEU A 43 -10.54 -4.70 14.32
N ALA A 44 -9.75 -5.72 14.67
CA ALA A 44 -9.86 -7.08 14.16
C ALA A 44 -9.95 -7.12 12.61
N ALA A 45 -9.20 -6.24 11.94
CA ALA A 45 -9.26 -6.03 10.50
C ALA A 45 -7.84 -5.99 9.89
N PRO A 46 -7.66 -6.39 8.61
CA PRO A 46 -6.36 -6.31 7.95
C PRO A 46 -5.93 -4.84 7.80
N VAL A 47 -4.67 -4.56 8.14
CA VAL A 47 -4.03 -3.27 7.87
C VAL A 47 -3.13 -3.43 6.64
N LEU A 48 -3.42 -2.66 5.60
CA LEU A 48 -2.70 -2.69 4.32
C LEU A 48 -1.86 -1.44 4.16
N PHE A 49 -0.66 -1.62 3.60
CA PHE A 49 0.21 -0.50 3.21
C PHE A 49 0.29 -0.42 1.69
N LEU A 50 0.07 0.79 1.18
CA LEU A 50 0.28 1.16 -0.21
C LEU A 50 1.50 2.08 -0.23
N GLY A 51 2.66 1.53 -0.55
CA GLY A 51 3.92 2.28 -0.61
C GLY A 51 4.13 2.90 -1.99
N ILE A 52 4.25 4.23 -2.04
CA ILE A 52 4.69 4.99 -3.23
C ILE A 52 5.99 5.77 -3.00
N SER A 53 6.51 5.72 -1.77
CA SER A 53 7.70 6.46 -1.40
C SER A 53 8.98 5.81 -1.92
N VAL A 54 9.99 6.62 -2.15
CA VAL A 54 11.35 6.18 -2.49
C VAL A 54 12.35 6.69 -1.46
N PRO A 55 13.55 6.06 -1.32
CA PRO A 55 14.52 6.45 -0.29
C PRO A 55 14.93 7.93 -0.33
N SER A 56 14.89 8.57 -1.50
CA SER A 56 15.21 9.99 -1.68
C SER A 56 14.12 10.96 -1.23
N ASP A 57 12.95 10.49 -0.79
CA ASP A 57 11.87 11.35 -0.30
C ASP A 57 12.26 12.04 1.01
N GLY A 58 13.16 11.43 1.79
CA GLY A 58 13.79 12.08 2.93
C GLY A 58 12.81 12.42 4.05
N TRP A 59 11.88 11.52 4.37
CA TRP A 59 10.91 11.71 5.46
C TRP A 59 11.60 12.15 6.75
N HIS A 60 11.16 13.27 7.31
CA HIS A 60 11.72 13.92 8.50
C HIS A 60 13.13 14.52 8.31
N ALA A 61 13.56 14.78 7.08
CA ALA A 61 14.83 15.42 6.76
C ALA A 61 14.62 16.72 5.93
N PRO A 62 15.62 17.62 5.86
CA PRO A 62 15.55 18.78 4.98
C PRO A 62 15.34 18.40 3.51
N ASN A 63 14.62 19.26 2.78
CA ASN A 63 14.23 19.02 1.38
C ASN A 63 13.38 17.75 1.17
N GLU A 64 12.60 17.37 2.19
CA GLU A 64 11.56 16.35 2.06
C GLU A 64 10.69 16.62 0.82
N LYS A 65 10.45 15.56 0.04
CA LYS A 65 9.72 15.69 -1.22
C LYS A 65 8.90 14.45 -1.53
N ILE A 66 8.14 14.56 -2.61
CA ILE A 66 7.46 13.43 -3.25
C ILE A 66 7.64 13.51 -4.76
N GLU A 67 7.69 12.36 -5.43
CA GLU A 67 7.60 12.29 -6.89
C GLU A 67 6.12 12.36 -7.30
N LEU A 68 5.74 13.36 -8.09
CA LEU A 68 4.34 13.57 -8.47
C LEU A 68 3.76 12.39 -9.24
N ASP A 69 4.53 11.76 -10.12
CA ASP A 69 4.08 10.58 -10.87
C ASP A 69 3.77 9.41 -9.93
N LEU A 70 4.56 9.19 -8.88
CA LEU A 70 4.32 8.15 -7.89
C LEU A 70 3.12 8.48 -7.00
N LEU A 71 2.94 9.76 -6.64
CA LEU A 71 1.75 10.22 -5.93
C LEU A 71 0.47 9.93 -6.73
N LEU A 72 0.47 10.25 -8.02
CA LEU A 72 -0.67 9.99 -8.90
C LEU A 72 -0.92 8.50 -9.09
N LYS A 73 0.13 7.68 -9.23
CA LYS A 73 0.01 6.21 -9.25
C LYS A 73 -0.54 5.64 -7.95
N GLY A 74 -0.23 6.26 -6.81
CA GLY A 74 -0.84 5.93 -5.52
C GLY A 74 -2.33 6.21 -5.47
N ALA A 75 -2.76 7.37 -5.98
CA ALA A 75 -4.17 7.72 -6.08
C ALA A 75 -4.93 6.78 -7.03
N GLU A 76 -4.34 6.47 -8.20
CA GLU A 76 -4.87 5.50 -9.16
C GLU A 76 -5.02 4.10 -8.52
N THR A 77 -3.99 3.64 -7.81
CA THR A 77 -4.04 2.38 -7.05
C THR A 77 -5.19 2.38 -6.04
N ALA A 78 -5.37 3.46 -5.26
CA ALA A 78 -6.44 3.54 -4.26
C ALA A 78 -7.83 3.45 -4.91
N ALA A 79 -8.01 4.07 -6.09
CA ALA A 79 -9.25 3.96 -6.85
C ALA A 79 -9.53 2.51 -7.31
N HIS A 80 -8.52 1.83 -7.87
CA HIS A 80 -8.65 0.42 -8.25
C HIS A 80 -8.91 -0.49 -7.04
N LEU A 81 -8.26 -0.23 -5.90
CA LEU A 81 -8.43 -1.01 -4.69
C LEU A 81 -9.89 -0.99 -4.21
N TRP A 82 -10.56 0.17 -4.24
CA TRP A 82 -11.97 0.28 -3.85
C TRP A 82 -12.91 -0.52 -4.75
N ALA A 83 -12.57 -0.68 -6.03
CA ALA A 83 -13.31 -1.55 -6.95
C ALA A 83 -13.02 -3.04 -6.72
N GLU A 84 -11.78 -3.41 -6.40
CA GLU A 84 -11.33 -4.79 -6.22
C GLU A 84 -11.77 -5.39 -4.86
N LEU A 85 -11.76 -4.61 -3.77
CA LEU A 85 -12.01 -5.11 -2.41
C LEU A 85 -13.32 -5.88 -2.22
N PRO A 86 -14.49 -5.41 -2.72
CA PRO A 86 -15.74 -6.15 -2.58
C PRO A 86 -15.70 -7.53 -3.25
N GLY A 87 -14.92 -7.69 -4.33
CA GLY A 87 -14.73 -8.98 -4.99
C GLY A 87 -13.74 -9.88 -4.27
N ALA A 88 -12.70 -9.30 -3.69
CA ALA A 88 -11.64 -10.03 -2.98
C ALA A 88 -12.06 -10.53 -1.58
N LEU A 89 -13.02 -9.86 -0.92
CA LEU A 89 -13.45 -10.18 0.46
C LEU A 89 -14.72 -11.04 0.54
N ARG A 90 -15.24 -11.52 -0.59
CA ARG A 90 -16.35 -12.48 -0.66
C ARG A 90 -15.85 -13.90 -0.52
#